data_AF-A0A2S9GLX6-F1
#
_entry.id   AF-A0A2S9GLX6-F1
#
_cell.length_a   1.000
_cell.length_b   1.000
_cell.length_c   1.000
_cell.angle_alpha   90.00
_cell.angle_beta   90.00
_cell.angle_gamma   90.00
#
_symmetry.space_group_name_H-M   'P 1'
#
loop_
_entity.id
_entity.type
_entity.pdbx_description
1 polymer ?
#
loop_
_entity_poly.entity_id
_entity_poly.type
_entity_poly.pdbx_seq_one_letter_code
_entity_poly.pdbx_strand_id
1 'polypeptide(L)'
;AEQVLRGHFHVGERQFGGVLRVEADLVEFAAAFETLHSALDDTLQYAKERKAFGRPIGSQQNSRFLLAELSTEATVVRMMV
;
A
#
# COMPACT_ATOMS: atom_id res chain seq x y z
N ALA A 1 26.94 -28.96 28.03
CA ALA A 1 26.97 -28.71 26.58
C ALA A 1 25.57 -28.64 25.97
N GLU A 2 24.67 -29.58 26.27
CA GLU A 2 23.30 -29.64 25.70
C GLU A 2 22.41 -28.41 26.00
N GLN A 3 22.49 -27.81 27.20
CA GLN A 3 21.69 -26.61 27.52
C GLN A 3 22.09 -25.39 26.67
N VAL A 4 23.37 -25.24 26.34
CA VAL A 4 23.86 -24.13 25.50
C VAL A 4 23.43 -24.34 24.05
N LEU A 5 23.53 -25.57 23.54
CA LEU A 5 23.04 -25.96 22.21
C LEU A 5 21.52 -25.73 22.07
N ARG A 6 20.72 -26.09 23.08
CA ARG A 6 19.28 -25.81 23.11
C ARG A 6 18.98 -24.31 23.13
N GLY A 7 19.75 -23.51 23.88
CA GLY A 7 19.59 -22.07 23.92
C GLY A 7 19.85 -21.40 22.57
N HIS A 8 20.92 -21.80 21.88
CA HIS A 8 21.25 -21.29 20.54
C HIS A 8 20.19 -21.68 19.49
N PHE A 9 19.68 -22.91 19.55
CA PHE A 9 18.60 -23.36 18.66
C PHE A 9 17.33 -22.51 18.84
N HIS A 10 16.94 -22.23 20.09
CA HIS A 10 15.74 -21.45 20.37
C HIS A 10 15.88 -19.95 20.06
N VAL A 11 17.10 -19.40 20.18
CA VAL A 11 17.42 -18.06 19.67
C VAL A 11 17.30 -18.03 18.15
N GLY A 12 17.79 -19.05 17.45
CA GLY A 12 17.65 -19.21 16.01
C GLY A 12 16.19 -19.24 15.55
N GLU A 13 15.32 -20.01 16.21
CA GLU A 13 13.89 -20.07 15.88
C GLU A 13 13.17 -18.73 16.10
N ARG A 14 13.49 -18.03 17.19
CA ARG A 14 12.90 -16.69 17.45
C ARG A 14 13.41 -15.63 16.48
N GLN A 15 14.69 -15.68 16.12
CA GLN A 15 15.27 -14.76 15.14
C GLN A 15 14.73 -15.02 13.73
N PHE A 16 14.66 -16.28 13.29
CA PHE A 16 14.07 -16.64 12.00
C PHE A 16 12.58 -16.31 11.95
N GLY A 17 11.83 -16.61 13.02
CA GLY A 17 10.42 -16.25 13.11
C GLY A 17 10.20 -14.74 13.02
N GLY A 18 11.06 -13.93 13.67
CA GLY A 18 11.00 -12.46 13.56
C GLY A 18 11.27 -11.96 12.15
N VAL A 19 12.30 -12.47 11.48
CA VAL A 19 12.63 -12.09 10.10
C VAL A 19 11.52 -12.49 9.13
N LEU A 20 11.05 -13.75 9.20
CA LEU A 20 9.96 -14.24 8.36
C LEU A 20 8.67 -13.44 8.55
N ARG A 21 8.42 -12.94 9.76
CA ARG A 21 7.23 -12.13 10.05
C ARG A 21 7.33 -10.74 9.42
N VAL A 22 8.49 -10.10 9.47
CA VAL A 22 8.73 -8.81 8.78
C VAL A 22 8.57 -8.97 7.27
N GLU A 23 9.12 -10.04 6.68
CA GLU A 23 8.97 -10.31 5.24
C GLU A 23 7.50 -10.54 4.84
N ALA A 24 6.73 -11.27 5.66
CA ALA A 24 5.30 -11.46 5.42
C ALA A 24 4.52 -10.14 5.51
N ASP A 25 4.79 -9.31 6.52
CA ASP A 25 4.15 -8.00 6.71
C ASP A 25 4.46 -7.06 5.53
N LEU A 26 5.69 -7.10 5.00
CA LEU A 26 6.10 -6.32 3.83
C LEU A 26 5.35 -6.74 2.55
N VAL A 27 5.17 -8.04 2.35
CA VAL A 27 4.42 -8.56 1.17
C VAL A 27 2.95 -8.18 1.24
N GLU A 28 2.32 -8.28 2.41
CA GLU A 28 0.93 -7.87 2.60
C GLU A 28 0.75 -6.36 2.38
N PHE A 29 1.68 -5.56 2.90
CA PHE A 29 1.69 -4.11 2.71
C PHE A 29 1.86 -3.71 1.23
N ALA A 30 2.80 -4.34 0.53
CA ALA A 30 3.03 -4.07 -0.90
C ALA A 30 1.79 -4.40 -1.75
N ALA A 31 1.12 -5.53 -1.47
CA ALA A 31 -0.11 -5.91 -2.17
C ALA A 31 -1.26 -4.92 -1.92
N ALA A 32 -1.45 -4.49 -0.68
CA ALA A 32 -2.44 -3.46 -0.34
C ALA A 32 -2.18 -2.16 -1.12
N PHE A 33 -0.93 -1.74 -1.22
CA PHE A 33 -0.56 -0.52 -1.95
C PHE A 33 -0.82 -0.59 -3.46
N GLU A 34 -0.47 -1.71 -4.10
CA GLU A 34 -0.78 -1.97 -5.51
C GLU A 34 -2.29 -1.84 -5.79
N THR A 35 -3.13 -2.42 -4.91
CA THR A 35 -4.59 -2.32 -5.09
C THR A 35 -5.10 -0.89 -4.95
N LEU A 36 -4.53 -0.09 -4.05
CA LEU A 36 -4.89 1.32 -3.87
C LEU A 36 -4.53 2.14 -5.12
N HIS A 37 -3.37 1.88 -5.72
CA HIS A 37 -2.94 2.51 -6.97
C HIS A 37 -3.87 2.16 -8.13
N SER A 38 -4.17 0.87 -8.32
CA SER A 38 -5.08 0.42 -9.38
C SER A 38 -6.46 1.07 -9.23
N ALA A 39 -7.00 1.14 -8.00
CA ALA A 39 -8.29 1.76 -7.75
C ALA A 39 -8.28 3.28 -8.04
N LEU A 40 -7.18 3.97 -7.73
CA LEU A 40 -7.03 5.39 -8.03
C LEU A 40 -6.96 5.64 -9.54
N ASP A 41 -6.24 4.81 -10.29
CA ASP A 41 -6.15 4.90 -11.76
C ASP A 41 -7.52 4.68 -12.42
N ASP A 42 -8.26 3.65 -11.99
CA ASP A 42 -9.62 3.39 -12.46
C ASP A 42 -10.54 4.58 -12.14
N THR A 43 -10.40 5.16 -10.95
CA THR A 43 -11.19 6.33 -10.54
C THR A 43 -10.84 7.56 -11.38
N LEU A 44 -9.57 7.79 -11.69
CA LEU A 44 -9.13 8.88 -12.56
C LEU A 44 -9.68 8.72 -13.98
N GLN A 45 -9.70 7.49 -14.50
CA GLN A 45 -10.27 7.20 -15.80
C GLN A 45 -11.78 7.47 -15.81
N TYR A 46 -12.50 6.92 -14.83
CA TYR A 46 -13.94 7.18 -14.66
C TYR A 46 -14.23 8.68 -14.52
N ALA A 47 -13.42 9.42 -13.77
CA ALA A 47 -13.59 10.85 -13.57
C ALA A 47 -13.43 11.68 -14.85
N LYS A 48 -12.59 11.23 -15.78
CA LYS A 48 -12.40 11.86 -17.10
C LYS A 48 -13.54 11.55 -18.06
N GLU A 49 -14.03 10.32 -18.05
CA GLU A 49 -15.05 9.85 -19.00
C GLU A 49 -16.47 10.25 -18.58
N ARG A 50 -16.80 10.17 -17.30
CA ARG A 50 -18.13 10.45 -16.78
C ARG A 50 -18.42 11.95 -16.84
N LYS A 51 -19.48 12.33 -17.54
CA LYS A 51 -19.94 13.73 -17.65
C LYS A 51 -21.18 14.02 -16.81
N ALA A 52 -21.09 14.92 -15.84
CA ALA A 52 -22.24 15.45 -15.10
C ALA A 52 -22.25 16.98 -15.18
N PHE A 53 -23.44 17.59 -15.15
CA PHE A 53 -23.57 19.05 -15.26
C PHE A 53 -22.87 19.64 -16.51
N GLY A 54 -22.94 18.91 -17.63
CA GLY A 54 -22.38 19.34 -18.92
C GLY A 54 -20.86 19.20 -19.08
N ARG A 55 -20.12 18.71 -18.07
CA ARG A 55 -18.65 18.59 -18.09
C ARG A 55 -18.17 17.28 -17.44
N PRO A 56 -16.92 16.83 -17.70
CA PRO A 56 -16.33 15.70 -16.99
C PRO A 56 -16.36 15.91 -15.47
N ILE A 57 -16.66 14.88 -14.68
CA ILE A 57 -16.75 15.02 -13.23
C ILE A 57 -15.40 15.40 -12.61
N GLY A 58 -14.28 14.96 -13.20
CA GLY A 58 -12.93 15.37 -12.78
C GLY A 58 -12.62 16.86 -12.98
N SER A 59 -13.45 17.59 -13.73
CA SER A 59 -13.33 19.05 -13.87
C SER A 59 -14.08 19.82 -12.77
N GLN A 60 -14.88 19.12 -11.96
CA GLN A 60 -15.54 19.71 -10.79
C GLN A 60 -14.50 19.92 -9.68
N GLN A 61 -14.53 21.09 -9.04
CA GLN A 61 -13.51 21.49 -8.05
C GLN A 61 -13.41 20.49 -6.88
N ASN A 62 -14.56 20.00 -6.38
CA ASN A 62 -14.62 19.02 -5.30
C ASN A 62 -13.86 17.73 -5.64
N SER A 63 -14.18 17.12 -6.78
CA SER A 63 -13.56 15.88 -7.25
C SER A 63 -12.10 16.09 -7.59
N ARG A 64 -11.73 17.22 -8.21
CA ARG A 64 -10.34 17.52 -8.56
C ARG A 64 -9.45 17.68 -7.33
N PHE A 65 -9.94 18.33 -6.27
CA PHE A 65 -9.18 18.51 -5.04
C PHE A 65 -8.97 17.17 -4.32
N LEU A 66 -10.03 16.38 -4.19
CA LEU A 66 -9.96 15.06 -3.57
C LEU A 66 -9.02 14.11 -4.34
N LEU A 67 -9.09 14.09 -5.68
CA LEU A 67 -8.20 13.26 -6.50
C LEU A 67 -6.73 13.70 -6.38
N ALA A 68 -6.46 15.00 -6.22
CA ALA A 68 -5.10 15.50 -6.02
C ALA A 68 -4.54 15.11 -4.64
N GLU A 69 -5.37 15.14 -3.60
CA GLU A 69 -5.04 14.68 -2.25
C GLU A 69 -4.71 13.18 -2.25
N LEU A 70 -5.61 12.36 -2.79
CA LEU A 70 -5.42 10.91 -2.93
C LEU A 70 -4.17 10.56 -3.75
N SER A 71 -3.89 11.30 -4.84
CA SER A 71 -2.67 11.11 -5.62
C SER A 71 -1.41 11.43 -4.83
N THR A 72 -1.47 12.41 -3.93
CA THR A 72 -0.34 12.78 -3.08
C THR A 72 -0.12 11.73 -2.00
N GLU A 73 -1.18 11.27 -1.34
CA GLU A 73 -1.13 10.17 -0.37
C GLU A 73 -0.59 8.88 -0.98
N ALA A 74 -1.11 8.49 -2.15
CA ALA A 74 -0.62 7.32 -2.88
C ALA A 74 0.87 7.46 -3.26
N THR A 75 1.34 8.67 -3.58
CA THR A 75 2.76 8.93 -3.85
C THR A 75 3.60 8.76 -2.58
N VAL A 76 3.13 9.25 -1.44
CA VAL A 76 3.82 9.09 -0.15
C VAL A 76 3.94 7.61 0.22
N VAL A 77 2.87 6.85 0.09
CA VAL A 77 2.91 5.40 0.39
C VAL A 77 3.86 4.68 -0.58
N ARG A 78 3.96 5.10 -1.85
CA ARG A 78 4.95 4.58 -2.81
C ARG A 78 6.39 4.72 -2.31
N MET A 79 6.70 5.84 -1.67
CA MET A 79 8.06 6.16 -1.20
C MET A 79 8.45 5.39 0.08
N MET A 80 7.48 4.76 0.75
CA MET A 80 7.71 3.99 1.98
C MET A 80 8.09 2.52 1.73
N VAL A 81 7.86 2.03 0.51
CA VAL A 81 8.25 0.69 0.03
C VAL A 81 9.58 0.79 -0.72
#